data_AF-A0A504KNU9-F1
#
_entry.id   AF-A0A504KNU9-F1
#
_cell.length_a   1.000
_cell.length_b   1.000
_cell.length_c   1.000
_cell.angle_alpha   90.00
_cell.angle_beta   90.00
_cell.angle_gamma   90.00
#
_symmetry.space_group_name_H-M   'P 1'
#
loop_
_entity.id
_entity.type
_entity.pdbx_description
1 polymer ?
#
loop_
_entity_poly.entity_id
_entity_poly.type
_entity_poly.pdbx_seq_one_letter_code
_entity_poly.pdbx_strand_id
1 'polypeptide(L)'
;MTNAEKGKAMSAIVIPFPAARRMGKIRRAAQELIKRAGERRQGDGYWRHVVRQMADGMAASGVDGDTIDRELNDFSRAVGFEMARLQTRHGGAA
;
A
#
# COMPACT_ATOMS: atom_id res chain seq x y z
N MET A 1 -5.00 42.72 -21.44
CA MET A 1 -4.54 42.77 -20.03
C MET A 1 -4.42 41.34 -19.54
N THR A 2 -3.19 40.87 -19.38
CA THR A 2 -2.78 39.48 -19.07
C THR A 2 -2.77 39.26 -17.56
N ASN A 3 -3.63 38.39 -17.04
CA ASN A 3 -3.52 37.89 -15.67
C ASN A 3 -2.72 36.59 -15.70
N ALA A 4 -1.41 36.77 -15.61
CA ALA A 4 -0.41 35.73 -15.51
C ALA A 4 -0.53 34.98 -14.16
N GLU A 5 -0.25 33.67 -14.26
CA GLU A 5 0.29 32.82 -13.20
C GLU A 5 -0.63 32.50 -12.00
N LYS A 6 -1.66 31.68 -12.28
CA LYS A 6 -2.20 30.74 -11.28
C LYS A 6 -1.02 29.92 -10.72
N GLY A 7 -0.78 30.07 -9.42
CA GLY A 7 0.36 29.53 -8.70
C GLY A 7 0.78 28.13 -9.13
N LYS A 8 2.06 27.98 -9.46
CA LYS A 8 2.73 26.71 -9.71
C LYS A 8 2.37 25.74 -8.59
N ALA A 9 1.53 24.75 -8.89
CA ALA A 9 1.20 23.69 -7.95
C ALA A 9 2.51 23.06 -7.47
N MET A 10 2.76 23.10 -6.16
CA MET A 10 3.88 22.40 -5.55
C MET A 10 3.70 20.91 -5.80
N SER A 11 4.43 20.38 -6.79
CA SER A 11 4.49 18.95 -7.05
C SER A 11 5.30 18.30 -5.91
N ALA A 12 4.62 17.64 -4.99
CA ALA A 12 5.31 16.80 -4.02
C ALA A 12 5.89 15.59 -4.76
N ILE A 13 7.20 15.37 -4.62
CA ILE A 13 7.84 14.13 -5.08
C ILE A 13 7.40 13.04 -4.10
N VAL A 14 6.47 12.19 -4.53
CA VAL A 14 6.10 10.99 -3.77
C VAL A 14 7.24 10.00 -3.90
N ILE A 15 8.12 9.95 -2.91
CA ILE A 15 9.16 8.93 -2.82
C ILE A 15 8.46 7.59 -2.56
N PRO A 16 8.50 6.63 -3.51
CA PRO A 16 7.67 5.44 -3.38
C PRO A 16 8.20 4.42 -2.38
N PHE A 17 9.42 4.61 -1.90
CA PHE A 17 10.19 3.66 -1.11
C PHE A 17 10.60 4.21 0.27
N PRO A 18 10.87 3.32 1.24
CA PRO A 18 10.59 1.89 1.18
C PRO A 18 9.10 1.62 1.42
N ALA A 19 8.50 0.75 0.60
CA ALA A 19 7.09 0.40 0.66
C ALA A 19 6.69 -0.17 2.03
N ALA A 20 7.62 -0.87 2.69
CA ALA A 20 7.48 -1.38 4.06
C ALA A 20 7.32 -0.27 5.14
N ARG A 21 7.62 1.00 4.84
CA ARG A 21 7.41 2.13 5.77
C ARG A 21 6.11 2.90 5.49
N ARG A 22 5.30 2.48 4.52
CA ARG A 22 4.00 3.12 4.21
C ARG A 22 2.91 2.71 5.22
N MET A 23 3.11 3.06 6.50
CA MET A 23 2.30 2.59 7.63
C MET A 23 0.79 2.80 7.46
N GLY A 24 0.36 3.95 6.93
CA GLY A 24 -1.07 4.20 6.68
C GLY A 24 -1.67 3.19 5.68
N LYS A 25 -0.92 2.84 4.64
CA LYS A 25 -1.35 1.88 3.62
C LYS A 25 -1.30 0.45 4.14
N ILE A 26 -0.27 0.11 4.91
CA ILE A 26 -0.12 -1.20 5.57
C ILE A 26 -1.31 -1.46 6.51
N ARG A 27 -1.60 -0.53 7.42
CA ARG A 27 -2.72 -0.66 8.38
C ARG A 27 -4.06 -0.81 7.68
N ARG A 28 -4.31 0.03 6.66
CA ARG A 28 -5.54 -0.04 5.88
C ARG A 28 -5.67 -1.37 5.17
N ALA A 29 -4.63 -1.82 4.46
CA ALA A 29 -4.64 -3.10 3.75
C ALA A 29 -4.90 -4.27 4.72
N ALA A 30 -4.24 -4.30 5.87
CA ALA A 30 -4.44 -5.33 6.88
C ALA A 30 -5.89 -5.37 7.40
N GLN A 31 -6.46 -4.22 7.76
CA GLN A 31 -7.86 -4.12 8.21
C GLN A 31 -8.85 -4.60 7.15
N GLU A 32 -8.64 -4.16 5.92
CA GLU A 32 -9.47 -4.48 4.76
C GLU A 32 -9.39 -5.97 4.39
N LEU A 33 -8.22 -6.60 4.54
CA LEU A 33 -8.05 -8.03 4.34
C LEU A 33 -8.71 -8.85 5.45
N ILE A 34 -8.56 -8.44 6.71
CA ILE A 34 -9.23 -9.09 7.85
C ILE A 34 -10.75 -9.01 7.69
N LYS A 35 -11.29 -7.84 7.34
CA LYS A 35 -12.73 -7.65 7.11
C LYS A 35 -13.27 -8.57 6.02
N ARG A 36 -12.48 -8.85 4.98
CA ARG A 36 -12.85 -9.72 3.86
C ARG A 36 -12.46 -11.19 4.05
N ALA A 37 -11.89 -11.57 5.21
CA ALA A 37 -11.40 -12.93 5.43
C ALA A 37 -12.51 -14.00 5.33
N GLY A 38 -13.76 -13.64 5.66
CA GLY A 38 -14.92 -14.52 5.50
C GLY A 38 -15.32 -14.77 4.03
N GLU A 39 -14.81 -13.97 3.10
CA GLU A 39 -15.09 -14.07 1.67
C GLU A 39 -13.77 -14.06 0.88
N ARG A 40 -13.06 -15.19 0.91
CA ARG A 40 -11.71 -15.37 0.34
C ARG A 40 -11.52 -14.72 -1.03
N ARG A 41 -12.49 -14.89 -1.94
CA ARG A 41 -12.44 -14.32 -3.30
C ARG A 41 -12.42 -12.79 -3.31
N GLN A 42 -13.14 -12.14 -2.40
CA GLN A 42 -13.13 -10.68 -2.27
C GLN A 42 -11.79 -10.17 -1.70
N GLY A 43 -11.22 -10.89 -0.72
CA GLY A 43 -9.90 -10.59 -0.17
C GLY A 43 -8.79 -10.65 -1.22
N ASP A 44 -8.77 -11.73 -2.01
CA ASP A 44 -7.79 -11.92 -3.09
C ASP A 44 -7.90 -10.84 -4.18
N GLY A 45 -9.13 -10.49 -4.57
CA GLY A 45 -9.40 -9.43 -5.55
C GLY A 45 -8.91 -8.06 -5.07
N TYR A 46 -9.22 -7.70 -3.82
CA TYR A 46 -8.73 -6.48 -3.18
C TYR A 46 -7.20 -6.45 -3.13
N TRP A 47 -6.57 -7.56 -2.72
CA TRP A 47 -5.12 -7.64 -2.60
C TRP A 47 -4.40 -7.43 -3.94
N ARG A 48 -4.85 -8.15 -4.98
CA ARG A 48 -4.30 -8.00 -6.34
C ARG A 48 -4.41 -6.57 -6.84
N HIS A 49 -5.52 -5.89 -6.55
CA HIS A 49 -5.71 -4.51 -6.92
C HIS A 49 -4.71 -3.57 -6.22
N VAL A 50 -4.50 -3.72 -4.91
CA VAL A 50 -3.55 -2.92 -4.13
C VAL A 50 -2.12 -3.06 -4.64
N VAL A 51 -1.67 -4.31 -4.84
CA VAL A 51 -0.31 -4.62 -5.31
C VAL A 51 -0.10 -4.07 -6.73
N ARG A 52 -1.07 -4.27 -7.63
CA ARG A 52 -1.01 -3.74 -9.00
C ARG A 52 -0.90 -2.22 -9.02
N GLN A 53 -1.74 -1.51 -8.28
CA GLN A 53 -1.66 -0.04 -8.22
C GLN A 53 -0.31 0.46 -7.70
N MET A 54 0.34 -0.30 -6.81
CA MET A 54 1.68 0.05 -6.33
C MET A 54 2.75 -0.21 -7.38
N ALA A 55 2.69 -1.36 -8.05
CA ALA A 55 3.57 -1.68 -9.18
C ALA A 55 3.48 -0.62 -10.27
N ASP A 56 2.25 -0.30 -10.72
CA ASP A 56 1.98 0.68 -11.77
C ASP A 56 2.55 2.07 -11.39
N GLY A 57 2.37 2.50 -10.14
CA GLY A 57 2.88 3.77 -9.66
C GLY A 57 4.42 3.82 -9.58
N MET A 58 5.07 2.71 -9.21
CA MET A 58 6.53 2.63 -9.17
C MET A 58 7.13 2.58 -10.59
N ALA A 59 6.53 1.79 -11.49
CA ALA A 59 6.93 1.72 -12.89
C ALA A 59 6.78 3.08 -13.58
N ALA A 60 5.69 3.81 -13.34
CA ALA A 60 5.49 5.15 -13.86
C ALA A 60 6.53 6.17 -13.36
N SER A 61 7.16 5.91 -12.21
CA SER A 61 8.27 6.72 -11.68
C SER A 61 9.65 6.25 -12.14
N GLY A 62 9.73 5.25 -13.03
CA GLY A 62 10.99 4.74 -13.59
C GLY A 62 11.72 3.73 -12.70
N VAL A 63 11.06 3.14 -11.70
CA VAL A 63 11.64 2.06 -10.90
C VAL A 63 11.67 0.77 -11.73
N ASP A 64 12.78 0.05 -11.70
CA ASP A 64 12.95 -1.22 -12.41
C ASP A 64 12.14 -2.37 -11.77
N GLY A 65 11.88 -3.42 -12.56
CA GLY A 65 11.04 -4.55 -12.15
C GLY A 65 11.57 -5.30 -10.91
N ASP A 66 12.87 -5.54 -10.84
CA ASP A 66 13.47 -6.28 -9.72
C ASP A 66 13.34 -5.49 -8.41
N THR A 67 13.50 -4.17 -8.47
CA THR A 67 13.28 -3.28 -7.33
C THR A 67 11.80 -3.24 -6.94
N ILE A 68 10.88 -3.15 -7.92
CA ILE A 68 9.44 -3.22 -7.67
C ILE A 68 9.06 -4.50 -6.93
N ASP A 69 9.54 -5.65 -7.40
CA ASP A 69 9.24 -6.95 -6.82
C ASP A 69 9.77 -7.05 -5.39
N ARG A 70 10.98 -6.56 -5.13
CA ARG A 70 11.55 -6.51 -3.78
C ARG A 70 10.69 -5.65 -2.84
N GLU A 71 10.32 -4.44 -3.27
CA GLU A 71 9.52 -3.51 -2.48
C GLU A 71 8.10 -4.05 -2.21
N LEU A 72 7.47 -4.69 -3.20
CA LEU A 72 6.16 -5.31 -3.03
C LEU A 72 6.21 -6.52 -2.08
N ASN A 73 7.28 -7.33 -2.14
CA ASN A 73 7.48 -8.43 -1.20
C ASN A 73 7.61 -7.92 0.24
N ASP A 74 8.39 -6.85 0.46
CA ASP A 74 8.56 -6.28 1.79
C ASP A 74 7.29 -5.60 2.30
N PHE A 75 6.53 -4.93 1.42
CA PHE A 75 5.19 -4.43 1.76
C PHE A 75 4.24 -5.57 2.15
N SER A 76 4.24 -6.67 1.40
CA SER A 76 3.40 -7.85 1.65
C SER A 76 3.70 -8.46 3.02
N ARG A 77 4.98 -8.61 3.36
CA ARG A 77 5.42 -9.08 4.69
C ARG A 77 4.94 -8.14 5.80
N ALA A 78 5.10 -6.83 5.62
CA ALA A 78 4.67 -5.83 6.61
C ALA A 78 3.15 -5.86 6.85
N VAL A 79 2.35 -6.05 5.79
CA VAL A 79 0.90 -6.25 5.90
C VAL A 79 0.57 -7.53 6.67
N GLY A 80 1.26 -8.64 6.38
CA GLY A 80 1.08 -9.89 7.13
C GLY A 80 1.38 -9.75 8.62
N PHE A 81 2.47 -9.06 8.98
CA PHE A 81 2.78 -8.77 10.40
C PHE A 81 1.72 -7.89 11.07
N GLU A 82 1.22 -6.87 10.37
CA GLU A 82 0.15 -6.02 10.91
C GLU A 82 -1.17 -6.79 11.07
N MET A 83 -1.50 -7.69 10.14
CA MET A 83 -2.66 -8.57 10.28
C MET A 83 -2.55 -9.45 11.52
N ALA A 84 -1.39 -10.11 11.72
CA ALA A 84 -1.13 -10.91 12.91
C ALA A 84 -1.27 -10.07 14.19
N ARG A 85 -0.68 -8.87 14.22
CA ARG A 85 -0.78 -7.94 15.35
C ARG A 85 -2.23 -7.57 15.67
N LEU A 86 -3.05 -7.29 14.65
CA LEU A 86 -4.48 -6.96 14.84
C LEU A 86 -5.26 -8.16 15.39
N GLN A 87 -5.04 -9.35 14.85
CA GLN A 87 -5.71 -10.57 15.29
C GLN A 87 -5.35 -10.93 16.75
N THR A 88 -4.09 -10.81 17.15
CA THR A 88 -3.66 -11.05 18.54
C THR A 88 -4.32 -10.05 19.51
N ARG A 89 -4.50 -8.79 19.13
CA ARG A 89 -5.19 -7.79 19.97
C ARG A 89 -6.69 -8.06 20.13
N HIS A 90 -7.30 -8.77 19.18
CA HIS A 90 -8.71 -9.15 19.25
C HIS A 90 -8.94 -10.52 19.92
N GLY A 91 -7.92 -11.40 19.98
CA GLY A 91 -7.99 -12.70 20.65
C GLY A 91 -7.41 -12.74 22.07
N GLY A 92 -6.79 -11.64 22.54
CA GLY A 92 -6.10 -11.55 23.84
C GLY A 92 -6.93 -10.96 24.99
N ALA A 93 -8.24 -11.22 25.03
CA ALA A 93 -9.06 -11.01 26.21
C ALA A 93 -9.59 -12.39 26.66
N ALA A 94 -8.78 -13.08 27.47
CA ALA A 94 -9.18 -14.24 28.24
C ALA A 94 -9.40 -13.80 29.69
#